data_AF-A0A3B1DCF8-F1
#
_entry.id   AF-A0A3B1DCF8-F1
#
_cell.length_a   1.000
_cell.length_b   1.000
_cell.length_c   1.000
_cell.angle_alpha   90.00
_cell.angle_beta   90.00
_cell.angle_gamma   90.00
#
_symmetry.space_group_name_H-M   'P 1'
#
loop_
_entity.id
_entity.type
_entity.pdbx_description
1 polymer ?
#
loop_
_entity_poly.entity_id
_entity_poly.type
_entity_poly.pdbx_seq_one_letter_code
_entity_poly.pdbx_strand_id
1 'polypeptide(L)'
;MNDQEQKQLLSAYFDNEVTPEERAKVEDLLESSIDARQALEEISQLAEFIRSLPKEAAPETLASTIMQQTEREMSLPLPSVANNASPSTASRKPFWLVWGGGLLATVAMLFVATRLFHVNESENNASKSTAMTSSSNADETDGFVLEKEVSSLQPVMKA
;
A
#
# COMPACT_ATOMS: atom_id res chain seq x y z
N MET A 1 5.73 6.34 4.89
CA MET A 1 5.02 5.05 4.93
C MET A 1 3.56 5.37 5.11
N ASN A 2 2.68 4.78 4.29
CA ASN A 2 1.25 4.93 4.52
C ASN A 2 0.78 3.98 5.64
N ASP A 3 -0.44 4.18 6.15
CA ASP A 3 -1.00 3.39 7.27
C ASP A 3 -1.09 1.88 6.94
N GLN A 4 -1.39 1.54 5.69
CA GLN A 4 -1.51 0.13 5.28
C GLN A 4 -0.15 -0.58 5.24
N GLU A 5 0.87 0.09 4.73
CA GLU A 5 2.27 -0.39 4.77
C GLU A 5 2.74 -0.59 6.21
N GLN A 6 2.40 0.34 7.12
CA GLN A 6 2.71 0.19 8.55
C GLN A 6 2.07 -1.03 9.17
N LYS A 7 0.78 -1.26 8.91
CA LYS A 7 0.05 -2.44 9.41
C LYS A 7 0.63 -3.74 8.88
N GLN A 8 0.94 -3.80 7.59
CA GLN A 8 1.57 -4.98 6.99
C GLN A 8 2.94 -5.25 7.60
N LEU A 9 3.75 -4.20 7.80
CA LEU A 9 5.09 -4.33 8.37
C LEU A 9 5.05 -4.78 9.84
N LEU A 10 4.09 -4.28 10.63
CA LEU A 10 3.88 -4.71 12.02
C LEU A 10 3.40 -6.18 12.09
N SER A 11 2.51 -6.60 11.20
CA SER A 11 2.09 -8.01 11.11
C SER A 11 3.25 -8.93 10.74
N ALA A 12 4.02 -8.58 9.70
CA ALA A 12 5.20 -9.34 9.30
C ALA A 12 6.26 -9.39 10.42
N TYR A 13 6.42 -8.30 11.18
CA TYR A 13 7.32 -8.26 12.33
C TYR A 13 6.87 -9.25 13.42
N PHE A 14 5.56 -9.29 13.72
CA PHE A 14 4.98 -10.23 14.69
C PHE A 14 5.24 -11.69 14.31
N ASP A 15 5.13 -12.02 13.03
CA ASP A 15 5.37 -13.37 12.49
C ASP A 15 6.86 -13.70 12.25
N ASN A 16 7.76 -12.73 12.50
CA ASN A 16 9.20 -12.81 12.19
C ASN A 16 9.53 -12.95 10.69
N GLU A 17 8.66 -12.46 9.81
CA GLU A 17 8.83 -12.49 8.34
C GLU A 17 9.49 -11.22 7.77
N VAL A 18 10.06 -10.37 8.64
CA VAL A 18 10.76 -9.14 8.23
C VAL A 18 12.26 -9.36 7.99
N THR A 19 12.80 -8.65 7.00
CA THR A 19 14.26 -8.52 6.82
C THR A 19 14.90 -7.72 7.96
N PRO A 20 16.24 -7.77 8.15
CA PRO A 20 16.91 -6.97 9.16
C PRO A 20 16.70 -5.45 9.01
N GLU A 21 16.62 -4.97 7.78
CA GLU A 21 16.40 -3.55 7.47
C GLU A 21 14.96 -3.11 7.80
N GLU A 22 13.98 -3.97 7.54
CA GLU A 22 12.59 -3.76 7.92
C GLU A 22 12.39 -3.85 9.43
N ARG A 23 13.08 -4.78 10.09
CA ARG A 23 13.08 -4.91 11.54
C ARG A 23 13.54 -3.62 12.22
N ALA A 24 14.65 -3.03 11.77
CA ALA A 24 15.12 -1.75 12.28
C ALA A 24 14.08 -0.64 12.10
N LYS A 25 13.40 -0.57 10.94
CA LYS A 25 12.32 0.40 10.71
C LYS A 25 11.14 0.21 11.65
N VAL A 26 10.77 -1.04 11.97
CA VAL A 26 9.70 -1.33 12.92
C VAL A 26 10.11 -0.95 14.33
N GLU A 27 11.35 -1.24 14.73
CA GLU A 27 11.86 -0.86 16.05
C GLU A 27 11.87 0.67 16.24
N ASP A 28 12.37 1.42 15.24
CA ASP A 28 12.30 2.89 15.24
C ASP A 28 10.84 3.39 15.32
N LEU A 29 9.92 2.74 14.61
CA LEU A 29 8.49 3.07 14.63
C LEU A 29 7.86 2.78 16.00
N LEU A 30 8.21 1.67 16.65
CA LEU A 30 7.71 1.30 17.98
C LEU A 30 8.26 2.19 19.09
N GLU A 31 9.48 2.71 18.93
CA GLU A 31 10.05 3.67 19.87
C GLU A 31 9.32 5.02 19.79
N SER A 32 9.08 5.49 18.57
CA SER A 32 8.55 6.83 18.28
C SER A 32 7.02 6.95 18.29
N SER A 33 6.28 5.84 18.14
CA SER A 33 4.81 5.84 18.01
C SER A 33 4.11 5.00 19.08
N ILE A 34 3.20 5.63 19.84
CA ILE A 34 2.30 4.92 20.76
C ILE A 34 1.29 4.08 19.98
N ASP A 35 0.75 4.61 18.88
CA ASP A 35 -0.25 3.92 18.05
C ASP A 35 0.31 2.62 17.45
N ALA A 36 1.58 2.62 17.05
CA ALA A 36 2.24 1.41 16.53
C ALA A 36 2.41 0.33 17.61
N ARG A 37 2.71 0.73 18.85
CA ARG A 37 2.77 -0.19 20.00
C ARG A 37 1.40 -0.77 20.34
N GLN A 38 0.36 0.06 20.29
CA GLN A 38 -1.02 -0.39 20.50
C GLN A 38 -1.45 -1.38 19.40
N ALA A 39 -1.17 -1.09 18.14
CA ALA A 39 -1.49 -1.99 17.04
C ALA A 39 -0.78 -3.35 17.18
N LEU A 40 0.50 -3.37 17.59
CA LEU A 40 1.23 -4.62 17.82
C LEU A 40 0.64 -5.42 19.01
N GLU A 41 0.21 -4.73 20.05
CA GLU A 41 -0.48 -5.32 21.21
C GLU A 41 -1.87 -5.88 20.84
N GLU A 42 -2.62 -5.22 19.95
CA GLU A 42 -3.88 -5.77 19.43
C GLU A 42 -3.66 -7.08 18.67
N ILE A 43 -2.59 -7.16 17.86
CA ILE A 43 -2.21 -8.38 17.15
C ILE A 43 -1.83 -9.49 18.14
N SER A 44 -1.06 -9.17 19.19
CA SER A 44 -0.64 -10.15 20.21
C SER A 44 -1.84 -10.71 20.97
N GLN A 45 -2.77 -9.85 21.41
CA GLN A 45 -3.99 -10.25 22.11
C GLN A 45 -4.90 -11.12 21.25
N LEU A 46 -5.06 -10.78 19.96
CA LEU A 46 -5.82 -11.61 19.03
C LEU A 46 -5.18 -12.99 18.86
N ALA A 47 -3.85 -13.05 18.72
CA ALA A 47 -3.12 -14.31 18.60
C ALA A 47 -3.26 -15.17 19.87
N GLU A 48 -3.18 -14.55 21.06
CA GLU A 48 -3.43 -15.23 22.33
C GLU A 48 -4.85 -15.76 22.44
N PHE A 49 -5.84 -14.97 22.04
CA PHE A 49 -7.23 -15.40 22.00
C PHE A 49 -7.42 -16.63 21.11
N ILE A 50 -6.86 -16.62 19.89
CA ILE A 50 -6.90 -17.78 18.99
C ILE A 50 -6.18 -18.98 19.60
N ARG A 51 -5.03 -18.77 20.25
CA ARG A 51 -4.26 -19.85 20.93
C ARG A 51 -4.99 -20.42 22.15
N SER A 52 -5.86 -19.65 22.78
CA SER A 52 -6.64 -20.05 23.95
C SER A 52 -7.81 -21.00 23.61
N LEU A 53 -8.14 -21.13 22.32
CA LEU A 53 -9.19 -22.03 21.87
C LEU A 53 -8.85 -23.49 22.25
N PRO A 54 -9.86 -24.33 22.58
CA PRO A 54 -9.64 -25.73 22.90
C PRO A 54 -8.89 -26.45 21.78
N LYS A 55 -7.79 -27.11 22.13
CA LYS A 55 -7.04 -27.96 21.20
C LYS A 55 -7.70 -29.33 21.15
N GLU A 56 -8.16 -29.73 19.97
CA GLU A 56 -8.57 -31.10 19.72
C GLU A 56 -7.34 -32.01 19.63
N ALA A 57 -7.42 -33.19 20.24
CA ALA A 57 -6.35 -34.17 20.14
C ALA A 57 -6.28 -34.76 18.73
N ALA A 58 -5.07 -34.84 18.18
CA ALA A 58 -4.87 -35.55 16.93
C ALA A 58 -5.18 -37.05 17.10
N PRO A 59 -5.73 -37.74 16.07
CA PRO A 59 -5.88 -39.19 16.09
C PRO A 59 -4.54 -39.90 16.35
N GLU A 60 -4.56 -40.98 17.14
CA GLU A 60 -3.34 -41.75 17.49
C GLU A 60 -2.55 -42.24 16.26
N THR A 61 -3.23 -42.43 15.14
CA THR A 61 -2.64 -42.91 13.88
C THR A 61 -2.03 -41.79 13.03
N LEU A 62 -2.26 -40.51 13.33
CA LEU A 62 -1.83 -39.41 12.47
C LEU A 62 -0.29 -39.37 12.36
N ALA A 63 0.41 -39.45 13.49
CA ALA A 63 1.86 -39.39 13.53
C ALA A 63 2.51 -40.54 12.76
N SER A 64 2.06 -41.78 13.00
CA SER A 64 2.58 -42.97 12.30
C SER A 64 2.27 -42.95 10.80
N THR A 65 1.09 -42.46 10.41
CA THR A 65 0.70 -42.31 9.00
C THR A 65 1.60 -41.29 8.28
N ILE A 66 1.82 -40.12 8.89
CA ILE A 66 2.70 -39.09 8.33
C ILE A 66 4.13 -39.63 8.19
N MET A 67 4.67 -40.25 9.24
CA MET A 67 6.02 -40.82 9.20
C MET A 67 6.16 -41.87 8.08
N GLN A 68 5.22 -42.80 7.97
CA GLN A 68 5.25 -43.82 6.93
C GLN A 68 5.15 -43.21 5.53
N GLN A 69 4.36 -42.15 5.35
CA GLN A 69 4.27 -41.44 4.08
C GLN A 69 5.59 -40.73 3.73
N THR A 70 6.17 -40.00 4.69
CA THR A 70 7.46 -39.30 4.51
C THR A 70 8.59 -40.30 4.19
N GLU A 71 8.65 -41.44 4.86
CA GLU A 71 9.64 -42.49 4.58
C GLU A 71 9.52 -43.05 3.16
N ARG A 72 8.28 -43.28 2.68
CA ARG A 72 8.04 -43.74 1.31
C ARG A 72 8.50 -42.71 0.29
N GLU A 73 8.17 -41.44 0.49
CA GLU A 73 8.58 -40.34 -0.40
C GLU A 73 10.10 -40.15 -0.43
N MET A 74 10.78 -40.31 0.70
CA MET A 74 12.26 -40.27 0.77
C MET A 74 12.91 -41.53 0.18
N SER A 75 12.23 -42.68 0.19
CA SER A 75 12.74 -43.95 -0.35
C SER A 75 12.53 -44.08 -1.86
N LEU A 76 11.67 -43.25 -2.46
CA LEU A 76 11.55 -43.17 -3.91
C LEU A 76 12.86 -42.59 -4.47
N PRO A 77 13.47 -43.22 -5.49
CA PRO A 77 14.53 -42.57 -6.23
C PRO A 77 13.99 -41.22 -6.69
N LEU A 78 14.65 -40.13 -6.26
CA LEU A 78 14.45 -38.82 -6.88
C LEU A 78 14.44 -39.08 -8.39
N PRO A 79 13.44 -38.60 -9.15
CA PRO A 79 13.48 -38.72 -10.59
C PRO A 79 14.85 -38.18 -10.99
N SER A 80 15.72 -39.09 -11.42
CA SER A 80 17.02 -38.72 -11.94
C SER A 80 16.65 -37.80 -13.07
N VAL A 81 16.93 -36.51 -12.89
CA VAL A 81 16.89 -35.54 -13.98
C VAL A 81 18.02 -36.03 -14.87
N ALA A 82 17.72 -37.03 -15.68
CA ALA A 82 18.64 -37.63 -16.60
C ALA A 82 19.07 -36.46 -17.46
N ASN A 83 20.33 -36.06 -17.28
CA ASN A 83 21.06 -35.15 -18.13
C ASN A 83 21.18 -35.81 -19.51
N ASN A 84 20.06 -36.06 -20.17
CA ASN A 84 19.97 -36.15 -21.61
C ASN A 84 20.07 -34.72 -22.13
N ALA A 85 21.26 -34.14 -21.94
CA ALA A 85 21.79 -33.13 -22.82
C ALA A 85 22.06 -33.81 -24.17
N SER A 86 20.99 -34.20 -24.85
CA SER A 86 21.00 -34.34 -26.29
C SER A 86 20.50 -32.99 -26.81
N PRO A 87 21.33 -32.20 -27.52
CA PRO A 87 20.90 -30.94 -28.10
C PRO A 87 19.97 -31.27 -29.26
N SER A 88 18.70 -31.55 -28.95
CA SER A 88 17.66 -31.43 -29.95
C SER A 88 17.56 -29.94 -30.30
N THR A 89 18.18 -29.59 -31.42
CA THR A 89 17.96 -28.32 -32.13
C THR A 89 16.53 -28.32 -32.65
N ALA A 90 15.57 -28.24 -31.73
CA ALA A 90 14.19 -27.92 -32.03
C ALA A 90 14.05 -26.42 -31.77
N SER A 91 14.15 -25.67 -32.87
CA SER A 91 13.98 -24.23 -32.99
C SER A 91 12.59 -23.80 -32.53
N ARG A 92 12.39 -23.78 -31.20
CA ARG A 92 11.27 -23.10 -30.58
C ARG A 92 11.65 -21.63 -30.47
N LYS A 93 11.15 -20.84 -31.43
CA LYS A 93 11.24 -19.38 -31.40
C LYS A 93 10.89 -18.89 -29.98
N PRO A 94 11.66 -17.97 -29.39
CA PRO A 94 11.46 -17.55 -28.01
C PRO A 94 10.08 -16.91 -27.87
N PHE A 95 9.22 -17.55 -27.08
CA PHE A 95 7.90 -17.07 -26.66
C PHE A 95 7.98 -15.76 -25.83
N TRP A 96 9.20 -15.32 -25.46
CA TRP A 96 9.48 -14.00 -24.90
C TRP A 96 9.18 -12.84 -25.88
N LEU A 97 9.02 -13.13 -27.18
CA LEU A 97 8.54 -12.16 -28.17
C LEU A 97 7.01 -11.97 -28.19
N VAL A 98 6.22 -12.68 -27.37
CA VAL A 98 4.75 -12.53 -27.34
C VAL A 98 4.25 -11.76 -26.09
N TRP A 99 5.08 -11.56 -25.07
CA TRP A 99 4.72 -10.77 -23.87
C TRP A 99 5.60 -9.52 -23.66
N GLY A 100 6.44 -9.17 -24.64
CA GLY A 100 7.16 -7.90 -24.73
C GLY A 100 6.38 -6.84 -25.52
N GLY A 101 5.05 -6.79 -25.39
CA GLY A 101 4.16 -5.93 -26.18
C GLY A 101 2.98 -5.35 -25.41
N GLY A 102 3.11 -5.19 -24.08
CA GLY A 102 2.02 -4.72 -23.21
C GLY A 102 2.38 -3.54 -22.30
N LEU A 103 3.45 -2.78 -22.60
CA LEU A 103 3.89 -1.66 -21.75
C LEU A 103 4.34 -0.40 -22.51
N LEU A 104 3.87 -0.18 -23.75
CA LEU A 104 4.12 1.09 -24.46
C LEU A 104 2.91 1.70 -25.18
N ALA A 105 1.68 1.24 -24.89
CA ALA A 105 0.48 1.82 -25.47
C ALA A 105 -0.32 2.75 -24.53
N THR A 106 0.03 2.87 -23.24
CA THR A 106 -0.66 3.81 -22.32
C THR A 106 0.03 5.17 -22.24
N VAL A 107 1.36 5.24 -22.25
CA VAL A 107 2.08 6.53 -22.12
C VAL A 107 2.06 7.34 -23.41
N ALA A 108 2.10 6.68 -24.59
CA ALA A 108 1.97 7.38 -25.87
C ALA A 108 0.56 7.94 -26.10
N MET A 109 -0.49 7.24 -25.66
CA MET A 109 -1.87 7.70 -25.81
C MET A 109 -2.19 8.88 -24.87
N LEU A 110 -1.60 8.92 -23.67
CA LEU A 110 -1.72 10.06 -22.76
C LEU A 110 -0.92 11.28 -23.28
N PHE A 111 0.24 11.07 -23.91
CA PHE A 111 1.05 12.16 -24.47
C PHE A 111 0.43 12.76 -25.75
N VAL A 112 -0.21 11.94 -26.59
CA VAL A 112 -0.96 12.43 -27.76
C VAL A 112 -2.25 13.14 -27.34
N ALA A 113 -2.97 12.64 -26.32
CA ALA A 113 -4.16 13.30 -25.79
C ALA A 113 -3.85 14.65 -25.15
N THR A 114 -2.76 14.77 -24.38
CA THR A 114 -2.34 16.06 -23.79
C THR A 114 -1.89 17.08 -24.83
N ARG A 115 -1.25 16.65 -25.93
CA ARG A 115 -0.88 17.52 -27.07
C ARG A 115 -2.07 18.01 -27.89
N LEU A 116 -3.12 17.19 -28.05
CA LEU A 116 -4.35 17.61 -28.73
C LEU A 116 -5.24 18.48 -27.84
N PHE A 117 -5.31 18.23 -26.53
CA PHE A 117 -6.11 19.05 -25.62
C PHE A 117 -5.47 20.39 -25.24
N HIS A 118 -4.14 20.51 -25.16
CA HIS A 118 -3.48 21.80 -24.86
C HIS A 118 -3.44 22.78 -26.06
N VAL A 119 -3.68 22.33 -27.29
CA VAL A 119 -3.75 23.22 -28.47
C VAL A 119 -5.15 23.85 -28.62
N ASN A 120 -6.16 23.34 -27.91
CA ASN A 120 -7.52 23.90 -27.93
C ASN A 120 -7.77 24.92 -26.80
N GLU A 121 -6.72 25.39 -26.12
CA GLU A 121 -6.82 26.41 -25.07
C GLU A 121 -5.87 27.58 -25.33
N SER A 122 -5.75 27.99 -26.60
CA SER A 122 -5.10 29.25 -26.99
C SER A 122 -6.02 30.25 -27.68
N GLU A 123 -7.31 29.96 -27.87
CA GLU A 123 -8.25 30.92 -28.48
C GLU A 123 -9.09 31.73 -27.47
N ASN A 124 -9.09 31.42 -26.18
CA ASN A 124 -9.90 32.15 -25.20
C ASN A 124 -9.19 33.31 -24.48
N ASN A 125 -7.87 33.45 -24.64
CA ASN A 125 -7.12 34.56 -24.04
C ASN A 125 -6.86 35.73 -25.00
N ALA A 126 -7.34 35.63 -26.25
CA ALA A 126 -7.19 36.69 -27.25
C ALA A 126 -8.23 37.82 -27.14
N SER A 127 -9.26 37.72 -26.28
CA SER A 127 -10.29 38.77 -26.13
C SER A 127 -10.18 39.62 -24.87
N LYS A 128 -9.17 39.43 -24.00
CA LYS A 128 -9.03 40.24 -22.78
C LYS A 128 -7.85 41.22 -22.80
N SER A 129 -7.47 41.69 -23.99
CA SER A 129 -6.44 42.72 -24.15
C SER A 129 -6.80 43.79 -25.18
N THR A 130 -8.04 44.27 -25.19
CA THR A 130 -8.43 45.53 -25.85
C THR A 130 -9.77 46.03 -25.32
N ALA A 131 -9.77 46.62 -24.12
CA ALA A 131 -10.74 47.65 -23.75
C ALA A 131 -10.05 48.62 -22.79
N MET A 132 -9.43 49.59 -23.42
CA MET A 132 -8.87 50.79 -22.86
C MET A 132 -9.93 51.56 -22.05
N THR A 133 -9.46 52.33 -21.06
CA THR A 133 -10.03 53.60 -20.57
C THR A 133 -11.43 53.60 -19.93
N SER A 134 -11.48 53.86 -18.63
CA SER A 134 -11.76 55.21 -18.10
C SER A 134 -12.16 55.20 -16.63
N SER A 135 -11.81 56.29 -15.95
CA SER A 135 -12.37 56.75 -14.68
C SER A 135 -11.91 55.97 -13.44
N SER A 136 -11.60 56.57 -12.30
CA SER A 136 -11.41 57.95 -11.86
C SER A 136 -10.99 57.77 -10.40
N ASN A 137 -9.91 58.43 -9.98
CA ASN A 137 -9.53 58.48 -8.57
C ASN A 137 -10.59 59.27 -7.79
N ALA A 138 -11.14 58.65 -6.75
CA ALA A 138 -11.65 59.27 -5.52
C ALA A 138 -12.08 58.07 -4.64
N ASP A 139 -11.36 57.76 -3.57
CA ASP A 139 -11.51 58.38 -2.24
C ASP A 139 -12.66 57.72 -1.45
N GLU A 140 -12.50 57.68 -0.13
CA GLU A 140 -13.48 57.24 0.89
C GLU A 140 -13.58 55.70 1.09
N THR A 141 -12.78 55.12 1.98
CA THR A 141 -13.06 54.88 3.41
C THR A 141 -14.42 54.25 3.72
N ASP A 142 -14.35 53.16 4.48
CA ASP A 142 -15.12 52.88 5.70
C ASP A 142 -15.87 51.53 5.70
N GLY A 143 -15.82 50.85 6.85
CA GLY A 143 -16.73 49.75 7.16
C GLY A 143 -16.16 48.32 7.24
N PHE A 144 -15.25 48.05 8.19
CA PHE A 144 -15.17 46.71 8.81
C PHE A 144 -15.17 46.83 10.33
N VAL A 145 -16.37 46.81 10.91
CA VAL A 145 -16.66 46.55 12.33
C VAL A 145 -17.99 45.79 12.31
N LEU A 146 -18.06 44.55 12.76
CA LEU A 146 -18.46 44.06 14.09
C LEU A 146 -18.48 42.51 13.93
N GLU A 147 -18.24 41.64 14.90
CA GLU A 147 -18.44 41.77 16.33
C GLU A 147 -17.57 40.72 17.04
N LYS A 148 -17.02 41.13 18.16
CA LYS A 148 -16.48 40.24 19.19
C LYS A 148 -17.64 39.43 19.77
N GLU A 149 -17.48 38.12 19.92
CA GLU A 149 -18.09 37.46 21.07
C GLU A 149 -17.07 36.51 21.71
N VAL A 150 -16.54 36.99 22.83
CA VAL A 150 -15.64 36.29 23.73
C VAL A 150 -16.47 35.99 24.99
N SER A 151 -16.47 34.72 25.36
CA SER A 151 -16.51 34.22 26.75
C SER A 151 -17.84 34.18 27.53
N SER A 152 -18.08 32.94 28.00
CA SER A 152 -18.67 32.56 29.30
C SER A 152 -20.19 32.61 29.44
N LEU A 153 -20.78 31.45 29.76
CA LEU A 153 -21.26 31.13 31.11
C LEU A 153 -21.81 29.70 31.16
N GLN A 154 -21.15 28.81 31.90
CA GLN A 154 -21.73 27.55 32.35
C GLN A 154 -22.66 27.81 33.56
N PRO A 155 -23.76 27.07 33.72
CA PRO A 155 -24.63 27.21 34.88
C PRO A 155 -24.09 26.43 36.08
N VAL A 156 -23.99 27.15 37.19
CA VAL A 156 -23.67 26.69 38.54
C VAL A 156 -24.73 25.73 39.06
N MET A 157 -24.28 24.57 39.57
CA MET A 157 -25.06 23.64 40.40
C MET A 157 -25.60 24.38 41.64
N LYS A 158 -26.89 24.20 41.94
CA LYS A 158 -27.49 24.62 43.21
C LYS A 158 -27.97 23.40 43.98
N ALA A 159 -27.76 23.49 45.29
CA ALA A 159 -27.90 22.52 46.36
C ALA A 159 -29.27 21.84 46.47
#